data_AF-A0A6B2L8M5-F1
#
_entry.id   AF-A0A6B2L8M5-F1
#
_cell.length_a   1.000
_cell.length_b   1.000
_cell.length_c   1.000
_cell.angle_alpha   90.00
_cell.angle_beta   90.00
_cell.angle_gamma   90.00
#
_symmetry.space_group_name_H-M   'P 1'
#
loop_
_entity.id
_entity.type
_entity.pdbx_description
1 polymer ?
#
loop_
_entity_poly.entity_id
_entity_poly.type
_entity_poly.pdbx_seq_one_letter_code
_entity_poly.pdbx_strand_id
1 'polypeptide(L)'
;MPDLPYEPKFLNCSKDLLKFVKYQSQNLEREVKVDLLCGQDVGIALDLIDLTPFIAPDHPPPLDPIDQQLVEGATKPLTKKDTHFAFLLHPQYVAAPEPETRAPVASSFIREHKEDLSQIEVSKEKQIELILQSFEATEEPPKHPTNPKLRPVEILPLLPDEETWGNEYSEMIFDSNPVEELDNNDIRKKRKNAVIKAVSTPNQDTAYLRYFTPKRRRLNDEDEEEEIEEELEGEVDYELNREYTYRLHKGEGENFVFFWKDNEVTYNEIKNKVVMQKATKDSEAPVPFRVVLKHLPALTPAAQQQLEAAKEILLDHEGKLSSSVGLRK
;
A
#
# COMPACT_ATOMS: atom_id res chain seq x y z
N MET A 1 -4.45 79.80 33.46
CA MET A 1 -5.91 79.55 33.55
C MET A 1 -6.10 78.16 34.12
N PRO A 2 -7.13 77.89 34.93
CA PRO A 2 -7.45 76.51 35.31
C PRO A 2 -7.90 75.75 34.06
N ASP A 3 -7.50 74.48 33.96
CA ASP A 3 -7.84 73.63 32.82
C ASP A 3 -9.36 73.36 32.78
N LEU A 4 -9.93 73.33 31.57
CA LEU A 4 -11.36 73.09 31.40
C LEU A 4 -11.71 71.67 31.89
N PRO A 5 -12.68 71.51 32.81
CA PRO A 5 -13.12 70.19 33.22
C PRO A 5 -13.93 69.55 32.09
N TYR A 6 -13.39 68.46 31.54
CA TYR A 6 -14.09 67.60 30.59
C TYR A 6 -14.97 66.61 31.33
N GLU A 7 -16.14 67.05 31.77
CA GLU A 7 -17.13 66.12 32.32
C GLU A 7 -17.74 65.27 31.21
N PRO A 8 -17.80 63.94 31.40
CA PRO A 8 -18.30 63.04 30.37
C PRO A 8 -19.79 63.28 30.14
N LYS A 9 -20.18 63.41 28.87
CA LYS A 9 -21.59 63.60 28.51
C LYS A 9 -22.33 62.27 28.60
N PHE A 10 -23.32 62.20 29.47
CA PHE A 10 -24.19 61.04 29.57
C PHE A 10 -25.07 60.93 28.32
N LEU A 11 -25.05 59.76 27.68
CA LEU A 11 -25.87 59.47 26.51
C LEU A 11 -27.27 59.03 26.96
N ASN A 12 -28.30 59.58 26.33
CA ASN A 12 -29.68 59.20 26.62
C ASN A 12 -29.95 57.80 26.06
N CYS A 13 -30.36 56.86 26.92
CA CYS A 13 -30.64 55.50 26.50
C CYS A 13 -32.08 55.41 25.98
N SER A 14 -32.26 55.41 24.65
CA SER A 14 -33.56 55.35 23.99
C SER A 14 -34.16 53.92 24.00
N LYS A 15 -34.39 53.35 25.18
CA LYS A 15 -35.08 52.07 25.30
C LYS A 15 -36.57 52.31 25.47
N ASP A 16 -37.33 51.91 24.46
CA ASP A 16 -38.79 51.93 24.48
C ASP A 16 -39.31 50.80 25.38
N LEU A 17 -39.74 51.15 26.58
CA LEU A 17 -40.18 50.21 27.62
C LEU A 17 -41.42 49.40 27.20
N LEU A 18 -42.24 49.93 26.30
CA LEU A 18 -43.47 49.28 25.85
C LEU A 18 -43.20 48.13 24.86
N LYS A 19 -42.02 48.09 24.25
CA LYS A 19 -41.60 47.00 23.35
C LYS A 19 -41.40 45.66 24.08
N PHE A 20 -41.26 45.69 25.41
CA PHE A 20 -41.06 44.51 26.26
C PHE A 20 -42.36 43.94 26.85
N VAL A 21 -43.52 44.51 26.54
CA VAL A 21 -44.84 44.03 27.02
C VAL A 21 -45.41 42.91 26.13
N LYS A 22 -44.76 42.60 25.00
CA LYS A 22 -45.22 41.53 24.11
C LYS A 22 -44.85 40.16 24.71
N TYR A 23 -45.77 39.60 25.48
CA TYR A 23 -45.62 38.26 26.06
C TYR A 23 -45.39 37.22 24.96
N GLN A 24 -44.28 36.50 25.04
CA GLN A 24 -43.94 35.40 24.16
C GLN A 24 -43.52 34.25 25.06
N SER A 25 -44.24 33.12 24.96
CA SER A 25 -44.07 31.97 25.87
C SER A 25 -42.59 31.57 25.95
N GLN A 26 -41.96 31.79 27.10
CA GLN A 26 -40.55 31.46 27.29
C GLN A 26 -40.37 29.99 27.65
N ASN A 27 -39.17 29.46 27.45
CA ASN A 27 -38.84 28.07 27.82
C ASN A 27 -39.12 27.77 29.30
N LEU A 28 -39.00 28.79 30.17
CA LEU A 28 -39.30 28.68 31.59
C LEU A 28 -40.74 28.24 31.86
N GLU A 29 -41.70 28.69 31.06
CA GLU A 29 -43.12 28.30 31.19
C GLU A 29 -43.37 26.86 30.76
N ARG A 30 -42.56 26.33 29.84
CA ARG A 30 -42.64 24.93 29.38
C ARG A 30 -41.96 23.96 30.34
N GLU A 31 -40.97 24.43 31.07
CA GLU A 31 -40.25 23.66 32.09
C GLU A 31 -40.99 23.60 33.43
N VAL A 32 -42.08 24.36 33.59
CA VAL A 32 -42.93 24.25 34.78
C VAL A 32 -43.56 22.85 34.80
N LYS A 33 -43.15 22.06 35.79
CA LYS A 33 -43.83 20.80 36.12
C LYS A 33 -45.20 21.14 36.67
N VAL A 34 -46.23 20.91 35.87
CA VAL A 34 -47.62 21.06 36.31
C VAL A 34 -47.93 19.85 37.18
N ASP A 35 -48.27 20.10 38.44
CA ASP A 35 -48.69 19.04 39.35
C ASP A 35 -50.01 18.44 38.85
N LEU A 36 -50.05 17.11 38.73
CA LEU A 36 -51.28 16.40 38.42
C LEU A 36 -52.17 16.44 39.66
N LEU A 37 -53.13 17.36 39.67
CA LEU A 37 -54.14 17.49 40.71
C LEU A 37 -55.17 16.35 40.56
N CYS A 38 -54.76 15.12 40.88
CA CYS A 38 -55.66 13.98 40.94
C CYS A 38 -56.50 14.04 42.24
N GLY A 39 -57.68 13.40 42.22
CA GLY A 39 -58.45 13.16 43.44
C GLY A 39 -57.70 12.27 44.43
N GLN A 40 -58.24 12.08 45.63
CA GLN A 40 -57.61 11.28 46.68
C GLN A 40 -57.28 9.84 46.23
N ASP A 41 -58.05 9.32 45.27
CA ASP A 41 -57.88 7.97 44.73
C ASP A 41 -56.96 7.90 43.50
N VAL A 42 -56.29 9.01 43.14
CA VAL A 42 -55.30 9.10 42.05
C VAL A 42 -55.85 8.63 40.68
N GLY A 43 -57.18 8.61 40.53
CA GLY A 43 -57.88 8.14 39.32
C GLY A 43 -58.21 6.64 39.29
N ILE A 44 -57.94 5.89 40.37
CA ILE A 44 -58.28 4.47 40.52
C ILE A 44 -59.52 4.35 41.41
N ALA A 45 -60.69 4.08 40.83
CA ALA A 45 -61.90 3.88 41.62
C ALA A 45 -61.90 2.48 42.27
N LEU A 46 -61.71 2.43 43.60
CA LEU A 46 -61.79 1.19 44.37
C LEU A 46 -63.23 0.96 44.83
N ASP A 47 -63.92 0.01 44.20
CA ASP A 47 -65.21 -0.48 44.68
C ASP A 47 -64.99 -1.60 45.71
N LEU A 48 -65.42 -1.37 46.95
CA LEU A 48 -65.31 -2.34 48.04
C LEU A 48 -66.47 -3.35 48.05
N ILE A 49 -67.50 -3.15 47.22
CA ILE A 49 -68.68 -4.02 47.11
C ILE A 49 -68.40 -5.12 46.08
N ASP A 50 -67.79 -4.76 44.96
CA ASP A 50 -67.36 -5.71 43.93
C ASP A 50 -65.83 -5.73 43.79
N LEU A 51 -65.22 -6.72 44.42
CA LEU A 51 -63.77 -6.96 44.36
C LEU A 51 -63.37 -7.88 43.20
N THR A 52 -64.33 -8.39 42.41
CA THR A 52 -64.05 -9.36 41.34
C THR A 52 -62.96 -8.93 40.33
N PRO A 53 -62.84 -7.66 39.90
CA PRO A 53 -61.79 -7.27 38.94
C PRO A 53 -60.39 -7.21 39.54
N PHE A 54 -60.25 -7.23 40.87
CA PHE A 54 -58.96 -7.14 41.56
C PHE A 54 -58.45 -8.51 42.06
N ILE A 55 -59.21 -9.59 41.83
CA ILE A 55 -58.80 -10.95 42.21
C ILE A 55 -57.74 -11.45 41.22
N ALA A 56 -56.54 -11.69 41.72
CA ALA A 56 -55.48 -12.29 40.93
C ALA A 56 -55.80 -13.78 40.63
N PRO A 57 -55.59 -14.26 39.40
CA PRO A 57 -55.72 -15.68 39.08
C PRO A 57 -54.60 -16.51 39.74
N ASP A 58 -54.89 -17.77 40.11
CA ASP A 58 -53.92 -18.68 40.77
C ASP A 58 -52.66 -18.93 39.93
N HIS A 59 -52.79 -18.85 38.60
CA HIS A 59 -51.69 -18.94 37.65
C HIS A 59 -51.66 -17.68 36.78
N PRO A 60 -50.91 -16.64 37.19
CA PRO A 60 -50.84 -15.41 36.43
C PRO A 60 -50.15 -15.65 35.07
N PRO A 61 -50.67 -15.07 33.98
CA PRO A 61 -49.99 -15.10 32.69
C PRO A 61 -48.65 -14.37 32.76
N PRO A 62 -47.71 -14.65 31.84
CA PRO A 62 -46.47 -13.89 31.75
C PRO A 62 -46.78 -12.41 31.54
N LEU A 63 -46.11 -11.55 32.31
CA LEU A 63 -46.31 -10.11 32.28
C LEU A 63 -45.83 -9.53 30.94
N ASP A 64 -46.55 -8.56 30.41
CA ASP A 64 -46.15 -7.89 29.17
C ASP A 64 -44.84 -7.12 29.40
N PRO A 65 -43.95 -7.00 28.40
CA PRO A 65 -42.61 -6.47 28.62
C PRO A 65 -42.62 -4.99 29.01
N ILE A 66 -43.68 -4.25 28.67
CA ILE A 66 -43.88 -2.84 29.09
C ILE A 66 -44.21 -2.80 30.59
N ASP A 67 -45.14 -3.63 31.04
CA ASP A 67 -45.56 -3.70 32.45
C ASP A 67 -44.43 -4.24 33.33
N GLN A 68 -43.63 -5.17 32.80
CA GLN A 68 -42.44 -5.68 33.46
C GLN A 68 -41.41 -4.57 33.75
N GLN A 69 -41.21 -3.63 32.83
CA GLN A 69 -40.33 -2.49 33.05
C GLN A 69 -40.85 -1.53 34.13
N LEU A 70 -42.17 -1.43 34.31
CA LEU A 70 -42.77 -0.61 35.37
C LEU A 70 -42.58 -1.25 36.76
N VAL A 71 -42.58 -2.59 36.83
CA VAL A 71 -42.35 -3.37 38.06
C VAL A 71 -40.88 -3.36 38.50
N GLU A 72 -39.93 -3.33 37.57
CA GLU A 72 -38.47 -3.36 37.86
C GLU A 72 -37.97 -2.14 38.69
N GLY A 73 -38.76 -1.06 38.76
CA GLY A 73 -38.42 0.15 39.52
C GLY A 73 -37.14 0.85 39.03
N ALA A 74 -36.84 2.04 39.57
CA ALA A 74 -35.67 2.85 39.18
C ALA A 74 -34.31 2.28 39.64
N THR A 75 -34.16 0.96 39.65
CA THR A 75 -32.99 0.23 40.16
C THR A 75 -31.97 -0.12 39.09
N LYS A 76 -32.07 0.42 37.87
CA LYS A 76 -30.95 0.36 36.93
C LYS A 76 -29.84 1.25 37.49
N PRO A 77 -28.74 0.73 38.06
CA PRO A 77 -27.57 1.58 38.26
C PRO A 77 -27.23 2.14 36.88
N LEU A 78 -27.09 3.46 36.77
CA LEU A 78 -26.45 4.05 35.58
C LEU A 78 -25.01 3.51 35.55
N THR A 79 -24.80 2.33 34.99
CA THR A 79 -23.47 1.89 34.60
C THR A 79 -23.09 2.74 33.40
N LYS A 80 -22.62 3.95 33.67
CA LYS A 80 -21.78 4.69 32.73
C LYS A 80 -20.43 3.99 32.67
N LYS A 81 -20.41 2.83 32.03
CA LYS A 81 -19.18 2.23 31.54
C LYS A 81 -19.08 2.68 30.10
N ASP A 82 -17.89 3.15 29.73
CA ASP A 82 -17.51 3.50 28.35
C ASP A 82 -17.63 4.99 28.00
N THR A 83 -17.22 5.88 28.92
CA THR A 83 -16.59 7.14 28.47
C THR A 83 -15.18 6.83 28.00
N HIS A 84 -15.01 6.64 26.69
CA HIS A 84 -13.71 6.54 26.04
C HIS A 84 -13.03 7.91 26.03
N PHE A 85 -12.19 8.19 27.03
CA PHE A 85 -11.34 9.37 27.04
C PHE A 85 -10.09 9.08 26.22
N ALA A 86 -9.89 9.78 25.09
CA ALA A 86 -8.76 9.56 24.19
C ALA A 86 -7.38 9.74 24.84
N PHE A 87 -7.29 10.43 25.98
CA PHE A 87 -6.06 10.63 26.74
C PHE A 87 -5.86 9.64 27.90
N LEU A 88 -6.88 8.86 28.26
CA LEU A 88 -6.81 7.94 29.38
C LEU A 88 -6.38 6.56 28.87
N LEU A 89 -5.12 6.20 29.08
CA LEU A 89 -4.58 4.89 28.72
C LEU A 89 -5.04 3.82 29.72
N HIS A 90 -5.28 2.60 29.24
CA HIS A 90 -5.58 1.46 30.11
C HIS A 90 -4.30 1.04 30.85
N PRO A 91 -4.36 0.78 32.18
CA PRO A 91 -3.20 0.31 32.91
C PRO A 91 -2.77 -1.08 32.41
N GLN A 92 -1.49 -1.23 32.05
CA GLN A 92 -0.88 -2.53 31.82
C GLN A 92 -0.21 -3.01 33.11
N TYR A 93 -0.50 -4.23 33.52
CA TYR A 93 0.14 -4.86 34.67
C TYR A 93 1.41 -5.60 34.22
N VAL A 94 2.49 -5.48 35.01
CA VAL A 94 3.77 -6.14 34.73
C VAL A 94 3.60 -7.65 34.87
N ALA A 95 3.31 -8.32 33.76
CA ALA A 95 3.57 -9.75 33.58
C ALA A 95 4.85 -9.88 32.75
N ALA A 96 5.84 -10.58 33.28
CA ALA A 96 7.17 -10.75 32.68
C ALA A 96 7.16 -11.45 31.30
N PRO A 97 8.31 -11.48 30.60
CA PRO A 97 9.10 -10.35 30.11
C PRO A 97 8.56 -9.84 28.76
N GLU A 98 8.88 -8.60 28.41
CA GLU A 98 8.63 -8.03 27.09
C GLU A 98 9.13 -8.95 25.98
N PRO A 99 8.41 -9.08 24.84
CA PRO A 99 9.04 -9.60 23.64
C PRO A 99 10.20 -8.65 23.33
N GLU A 100 11.41 -9.21 23.28
CA GLU A 100 12.62 -8.52 22.88
C GLU A 100 12.29 -7.59 21.72
N THR A 101 12.73 -6.34 21.88
CA THR A 101 12.72 -5.28 20.86
C THR A 101 12.63 -5.87 19.47
N ARG A 102 11.53 -5.56 18.77
CA ARG A 102 11.29 -5.91 17.36
C ARG A 102 12.48 -5.48 16.51
N ALA A 103 13.50 -6.33 16.44
CA ALA A 103 14.39 -6.40 15.31
C ALA A 103 13.52 -6.78 14.09
N PRO A 104 13.79 -6.27 12.90
CA PRO A 104 13.05 -6.65 11.70
C PRO A 104 13.14 -8.18 11.52
N VAL A 105 12.03 -8.85 11.82
CA VAL A 105 11.88 -10.32 11.80
C VAL A 105 12.18 -10.92 10.42
N ALA A 106 12.25 -10.08 9.38
CA ALA A 106 12.62 -10.50 8.03
C ALA A 106 14.08 -10.97 7.90
N SER A 107 15.01 -10.49 8.74
CA SER A 107 16.44 -10.84 8.59
C SER A 107 16.94 -11.94 9.54
N SER A 108 16.25 -12.21 10.65
CA SER A 108 16.65 -13.21 11.64
C SER A 108 16.18 -14.62 11.29
N PHE A 109 14.96 -14.78 10.75
CA PHE A 109 14.43 -16.09 10.34
C PHE A 109 15.30 -16.80 9.28
N ILE A 110 15.84 -16.03 8.32
CA ILE A 110 16.69 -16.59 7.25
C ILE A 110 18.08 -16.93 7.77
N ARG A 111 18.60 -16.18 8.77
CA ARG A 111 19.95 -16.39 9.30
C ARG A 111 20.03 -17.59 10.24
N GLU A 112 19.06 -17.77 11.13
CA GLU A 112 19.05 -18.89 12.06
C GLU A 112 18.88 -20.24 11.34
N HIS A 113 18.01 -20.31 10.32
CA HIS A 113 17.85 -21.54 9.56
C HIS A 113 19.00 -21.87 8.59
N LYS A 114 19.80 -20.89 8.15
CA LYS A 114 20.97 -21.14 7.27
C LYS A 114 22.11 -21.84 8.03
N GLU A 115 22.24 -21.59 9.33
CA GLU A 115 23.24 -22.25 10.18
C GLU A 115 22.85 -23.70 10.51
N ASP A 116 21.56 -23.97 10.76
CA ASP A 116 21.05 -25.30 11.06
C ASP A 116 21.10 -26.27 9.87
N LEU A 117 20.94 -25.77 8.64
CA LEU A 117 21.04 -26.59 7.42
C LEU A 117 22.48 -27.01 7.08
N SER A 118 23.49 -26.31 7.61
CA SER A 118 24.90 -26.59 7.30
C SER A 118 25.47 -27.82 8.01
N GLN A 119 24.83 -28.27 9.09
CA GLN A 119 25.29 -29.39 9.93
C GLN A 119 24.60 -30.73 9.62
N ILE A 120 23.66 -30.74 8.68
CA ILE A 120 23.02 -31.98 8.29
C ILE A 120 23.76 -32.51 7.06
N GLU A 121 24.73 -33.40 7.28
CA GLU A 121 25.17 -34.35 6.26
C GLU A 121 23.99 -35.30 5.99
N VAL A 122 23.00 -34.78 5.28
CA VAL A 122 21.84 -35.53 4.81
C VAL A 122 22.33 -36.39 3.66
N SER A 123 22.28 -37.73 3.81
CA SER A 123 22.43 -38.64 2.68
C SER A 123 21.51 -38.19 1.53
N LYS A 124 21.93 -38.30 0.28
CA LYS A 124 21.15 -37.83 -0.89
C LYS A 124 19.69 -38.27 -0.85
N GLU A 125 19.43 -39.50 -0.37
CA GLU A 125 18.09 -40.06 -0.17
C GLU A 125 17.24 -39.23 0.79
N LYS A 126 17.78 -38.87 1.95
CA LYS A 126 17.08 -38.02 2.92
C LYS A 126 16.88 -36.59 2.40
N GLN A 127 17.75 -36.09 1.52
CA GLN A 127 17.54 -34.76 0.90
C GLN A 127 16.34 -34.80 -0.03
N ILE A 128 16.23 -35.88 -0.82
CA ILE A 128 15.08 -36.10 -1.70
C ILE A 128 13.80 -36.22 -0.86
N GLU A 129 13.84 -36.98 0.25
CA GLU A 129 12.69 -37.09 1.16
C GLU A 129 12.27 -35.72 1.74
N LEU A 130 13.21 -34.90 2.19
CA LEU A 130 12.92 -33.56 2.71
C LEU A 130 12.35 -32.62 1.64
N ILE A 131 12.86 -32.69 0.41
CA ILE A 131 12.34 -31.93 -0.72
C ILE A 131 10.89 -32.34 -1.00
N LEU A 132 10.61 -33.64 -1.13
CA LEU A 132 9.25 -34.14 -1.36
C LEU A 132 8.29 -33.75 -0.23
N GLN A 133 8.75 -33.86 1.02
CA GLN A 133 7.98 -33.43 2.19
C GLN A 133 7.64 -31.93 2.15
N SER A 134 8.55 -31.09 1.65
CA SER A 134 8.28 -29.65 1.52
C SER A 134 7.19 -29.33 0.49
N PHE A 135 7.11 -30.11 -0.60
CA PHE A 135 6.03 -30.00 -1.58
C PHE A 135 4.70 -30.49 -1.02
N GLU A 136 4.69 -31.63 -0.32
CA GLU A 136 3.48 -32.17 0.34
C GLU A 136 2.96 -31.19 1.41
N ALA A 137 3.85 -30.57 2.20
CA ALA A 137 3.47 -29.58 3.21
C ALA A 137 2.85 -28.31 2.62
N THR A 138 3.11 -28.01 1.35
CA THR A 138 2.56 -26.84 0.65
C THR A 138 1.10 -27.07 0.22
N GLU A 139 0.64 -28.33 0.14
CA GLU A 139 -0.77 -28.63 -0.13
C GLU A 139 -1.70 -28.27 1.04
N GLU A 140 -1.16 -28.22 2.27
CA GLU A 140 -1.92 -27.77 3.43
C GLU A 140 -2.00 -26.23 3.53
N PRO A 141 -3.14 -25.65 3.95
CA PRO A 141 -3.26 -24.20 4.07
C PRO A 141 -2.32 -23.64 5.15
N PRO A 142 -1.61 -22.52 4.86
CA PRO A 142 -0.62 -21.98 5.78
C PRO A 142 -1.27 -21.48 7.07
N LYS A 143 -0.62 -21.79 8.20
CA LYS A 143 -1.01 -21.32 9.53
C LYS A 143 -0.06 -20.23 9.98
N HIS A 144 -0.61 -19.13 10.51
CA HIS A 144 0.22 -18.04 11.00
C HIS A 144 1.08 -18.50 12.20
N PRO A 145 2.40 -18.23 12.22
CA PRO A 145 3.32 -18.78 13.22
C PRO A 145 3.02 -18.34 14.66
N THR A 146 2.70 -17.05 14.87
CA THR A 146 2.45 -16.50 16.22
C THR A 146 0.99 -16.54 16.67
N ASN A 147 0.02 -16.46 15.76
CA ASN A 147 -1.40 -16.36 16.09
C ASN A 147 -2.23 -17.34 15.25
N PRO A 148 -2.54 -18.54 15.78
CA PRO A 148 -3.23 -19.59 15.03
C PRO A 148 -4.70 -19.26 14.69
N LYS A 149 -5.26 -18.16 15.20
CA LYS A 149 -6.64 -17.74 14.89
C LYS A 149 -6.74 -17.04 13.53
N LEU A 150 -5.63 -16.53 13.00
CA LEU A 150 -5.60 -15.86 11.71
C LEU A 150 -5.65 -16.89 10.58
N ARG A 151 -6.46 -16.60 9.56
CA ARG A 151 -6.59 -17.42 8.36
C ARG A 151 -6.10 -16.63 7.15
N PRO A 152 -5.42 -17.28 6.19
CA PRO A 152 -5.01 -16.62 4.95
C PRO A 152 -6.26 -16.19 4.17
N VAL A 153 -6.22 -14.98 3.61
CA VAL A 153 -7.27 -14.45 2.74
C VAL A 153 -7.11 -14.98 1.32
N GLU A 154 -5.87 -15.04 0.85
CA GLU A 154 -5.50 -15.43 -0.51
C GLU A 154 -4.19 -16.20 -0.47
N ILE A 155 -4.07 -17.23 -1.30
CA ILE A 155 -2.89 -18.09 -1.42
C ILE A 155 -2.52 -18.12 -2.91
N LEU A 156 -1.37 -17.53 -3.23
CA LEU A 156 -0.85 -17.47 -4.60
C LEU A 156 0.32 -18.45 -4.73
N PRO A 157 0.26 -19.44 -5.65
CA PRO A 157 1.37 -20.35 -5.89
C PRO A 157 2.57 -19.61 -6.48
N LEU A 158 3.77 -20.03 -6.09
CA LEU A 158 5.03 -19.50 -6.58
C LEU A 158 5.64 -20.46 -7.61
N LEU A 159 5.69 -20.07 -8.88
CA LEU A 159 6.12 -20.90 -10.00
C LEU A 159 7.26 -20.26 -10.80
N PRO A 160 8.13 -21.03 -11.48
CA PRO A 160 9.10 -20.45 -12.41
C PRO A 160 8.39 -19.84 -13.62
N ASP A 161 8.90 -18.72 -14.14
CA ASP A 161 8.30 -18.04 -15.28
C ASP A 161 8.70 -18.69 -16.62
N GLU A 162 7.88 -19.59 -17.16
CA GLU A 162 8.21 -20.33 -18.40
C GLU A 162 8.37 -19.42 -19.64
N GLU A 163 7.62 -18.33 -19.72
CA GLU A 163 7.61 -17.45 -20.90
C GLU A 163 8.86 -16.58 -20.96
N THR A 164 9.31 -16.11 -19.81
CA THR A 164 10.41 -15.14 -19.72
C THR A 164 11.69 -15.72 -19.11
N TRP A 165 11.74 -17.03 -18.84
CA TRP A 165 12.91 -17.73 -18.31
C TRP A 165 14.17 -17.54 -19.17
N GLY A 166 14.00 -17.41 -20.49
CA GLY A 166 15.10 -17.18 -21.43
C GLY A 166 15.74 -15.79 -21.33
N ASN A 167 15.13 -14.87 -20.59
CA ASN A 167 15.65 -13.51 -20.43
C ASN A 167 16.69 -13.43 -19.31
N GLU A 168 17.75 -12.67 -19.54
CA GLU A 168 18.74 -12.37 -18.50
C GLU A 168 18.34 -11.11 -17.73
N TYR A 169 18.07 -11.27 -16.44
CA TYR A 169 17.75 -10.14 -15.56
C TYR A 169 19.00 -9.66 -14.80
N SER A 170 19.13 -8.34 -14.68
CA SER A 170 20.21 -7.68 -13.95
C SER A 170 19.65 -6.61 -13.02
N GLU A 171 20.05 -6.62 -11.76
CA GLU A 171 19.72 -5.56 -10.79
C GLU A 171 20.59 -4.33 -11.08
N MET A 172 19.98 -3.19 -11.38
CA MET A 172 20.69 -1.94 -11.61
C MET A 172 20.51 -0.97 -10.45
N ILE A 173 21.64 -0.58 -9.84
CA ILE A 173 21.66 0.34 -8.70
C ILE A 173 22.20 1.69 -9.15
N PHE A 174 21.36 2.71 -9.04
CA PHE A 174 21.72 4.09 -9.35
C PHE A 174 22.17 4.84 -8.09
N ASP A 175 23.20 5.67 -8.22
CA ASP A 175 23.63 6.60 -7.16
C ASP A 175 22.57 7.67 -6.81
N SER A 176 21.75 8.03 -7.78
CA SER A 176 20.76 9.09 -7.75
C SER A 176 19.62 8.75 -8.71
N ASN A 177 18.41 9.25 -8.44
CA ASN A 177 17.25 9.00 -9.29
C ASN A 177 17.56 9.41 -10.75
N PRO A 178 17.52 8.48 -11.74
CA PRO A 178 17.95 8.76 -13.11
C PRO A 178 17.02 9.69 -13.89
N VAL A 179 15.76 9.82 -13.45
CA VAL A 179 14.76 10.71 -14.05
C VAL A 179 14.69 12.01 -13.23
N GLU A 180 14.64 13.16 -13.89
CA GLU A 180 14.49 14.47 -13.25
C GLU A 180 13.15 14.58 -12.50
N GLU A 181 13.07 15.50 -11.54
CA GLU A 181 12.00 15.69 -10.55
C GLU A 181 10.63 15.95 -11.21
N LEU A 182 9.94 14.87 -11.58
CA LEU A 182 8.54 14.85 -12.01
C LEU A 182 7.67 14.26 -10.90
N ASP A 183 6.35 14.38 -11.03
CA ASP A 183 5.42 13.73 -10.11
C ASP A 183 5.64 12.20 -10.03
N ASN A 184 5.40 11.61 -8.86
CA ASN A 184 5.74 10.21 -8.56
C ASN A 184 5.16 9.20 -9.56
N ASN A 185 3.96 9.44 -10.09
CA ASN A 185 3.31 8.57 -11.06
C ASN A 185 4.01 8.59 -12.43
N ASP A 186 4.44 9.76 -12.88
CA ASP A 186 5.17 9.94 -14.13
C ASP A 186 6.55 9.28 -14.09
N ILE A 187 7.21 9.34 -12.92
CA ILE A 187 8.49 8.66 -12.70
C ILE A 187 8.32 7.14 -12.88
N ARG A 188 7.26 6.53 -12.33
CA ARG A 188 7.02 5.09 -12.45
C ARG A 188 6.79 4.68 -13.92
N LYS A 189 5.97 5.46 -14.64
CA LYS A 189 5.68 5.23 -16.07
C LYS A 189 6.95 5.35 -16.93
N LYS A 190 7.75 6.40 -16.74
CA LYS A 190 9.02 6.59 -17.47
C LYS A 190 10.03 5.50 -17.18
N ARG A 191 10.13 5.02 -15.93
CA ARG A 191 11.05 3.93 -15.55
C ARG A 191 10.66 2.61 -16.19
N LYS A 192 9.36 2.28 -16.27
CA LYS A 192 8.86 1.05 -16.89
C LYS A 192 9.32 0.93 -18.35
N ASN A 193 9.34 2.05 -19.07
CA ASN A 193 9.64 2.09 -20.50
C ASN A 193 11.05 2.61 -20.80
N ALA A 194 11.91 2.76 -19.78
CA ALA A 194 13.28 3.25 -19.95
C ALA A 194 14.20 2.19 -20.55
N VAL A 195 15.21 2.66 -21.29
CA VAL A 195 16.14 1.77 -22.00
C VAL A 195 17.56 2.15 -21.65
N ILE A 196 18.39 1.12 -21.45
CA ILE A 196 19.79 1.30 -21.07
C ILE A 196 20.66 0.68 -22.16
N LYS A 197 21.63 1.45 -22.64
CA LYS A 197 22.58 1.00 -23.67
C LYS A 197 24.02 1.11 -23.19
N ALA A 198 24.75 0.00 -23.28
CA ALA A 198 26.19 0.01 -23.11
C ALA A 198 26.86 0.66 -24.33
N VAL A 199 27.75 1.62 -24.06
CA VAL A 199 28.58 2.27 -25.07
C VAL A 199 30.03 2.06 -24.68
N SER A 200 30.76 1.36 -25.54
CA SER A 200 32.22 1.27 -25.49
C SER A 200 32.77 2.05 -26.67
N THR A 201 33.59 3.06 -26.39
CA THR A 201 34.25 3.84 -27.45
C THR A 201 35.57 3.13 -27.76
N PRO A 202 35.87 2.76 -29.02
CA PRO A 202 37.08 2.00 -29.37
C PRO A 202 38.41 2.64 -28.93
N ASN A 203 38.41 3.95 -28.65
CA ASN A 203 39.58 4.73 -28.25
C ASN A 203 39.68 5.01 -26.74
N GLN A 204 38.68 4.59 -25.93
CA GLN A 204 38.67 4.81 -24.50
C GLN A 204 38.42 3.47 -23.79
N ASP A 205 39.29 3.10 -22.85
CA ASP A 205 39.13 1.92 -21.99
C ASP A 205 37.94 2.05 -21.00
N THR A 206 37.26 3.20 -21.01
CA THR A 206 36.10 3.45 -20.14
C THR A 206 34.81 3.06 -20.84
N ALA A 207 34.13 2.04 -20.30
CA ALA A 207 32.78 1.66 -20.70
C ALA A 207 31.73 2.51 -19.95
N TYR A 208 30.75 3.04 -20.67
CA TYR A 208 29.66 3.84 -20.12
C TYR A 208 28.31 3.19 -20.40
N LEU A 209 27.34 3.42 -19.51
CA LEU A 209 25.94 3.08 -19.70
C LEU A 209 25.13 4.36 -19.87
N ARG A 210 24.36 4.42 -20.96
CA ARG A 210 23.46 5.53 -21.26
C ARG A 210 22.04 5.16 -20.88
N TYR A 211 21.40 6.02 -20.10
CA TYR A 211 20.01 5.87 -19.67
C TYR A 211 19.09 6.73 -20.54
N PHE A 212 18.17 6.08 -21.25
CA PHE A 212 17.22 6.69 -22.15
C PHE A 212 15.80 6.61 -21.58
N THR A 213 15.03 7.67 -21.76
CA THR A 213 13.59 7.66 -21.48
C THR A 213 12.79 7.98 -22.75
N PRO A 214 11.57 7.43 -22.90
CA PRO A 214 10.74 7.77 -24.05
C PRO A 214 10.39 9.26 -23.99
N LYS A 215 10.48 9.94 -25.14
CA LYS A 215 10.04 11.33 -25.25
C LYS A 215 8.52 11.36 -25.07
N ARG A 216 8.02 12.33 -24.29
CA ARG A 216 6.58 12.66 -24.35
C ARG A 216 6.29 13.14 -25.76
N ARG A 217 5.47 12.38 -26.50
CA ARG A 217 4.85 12.87 -27.72
C ARG A 217 3.89 13.97 -27.28
N ARG A 218 4.12 15.22 -27.71
CA ARG A 218 3.10 16.26 -27.56
C ARG A 218 1.98 15.89 -28.53
N LEU A 219 0.93 15.26 -28.04
CA LEU A 219 -0.37 15.35 -28.72
C LEU A 219 -0.85 16.80 -28.57
N ASN A 220 -1.64 17.28 -29.52
CA ASN A 220 -2.16 18.65 -29.49
C ASN A 220 -2.98 18.85 -28.19
N ASP A 221 -3.15 20.11 -27.76
CA ASP A 221 -3.65 20.56 -26.44
C ASP A 221 -5.06 20.06 -26.00
N GLU A 222 -5.64 19.05 -26.63
CA GLU A 222 -6.96 18.48 -26.31
C GLU A 222 -6.92 17.08 -25.66
N ASP A 223 -5.79 16.35 -25.73
CA ASP A 223 -5.66 14.96 -25.24
C ASP A 223 -4.57 14.79 -24.15
N GLU A 224 -4.40 15.76 -23.25
CA GLU A 224 -3.25 15.80 -22.32
C GLU A 224 -3.23 14.73 -21.21
N GLU A 225 -4.29 13.94 -21.01
CA GLU A 225 -4.39 13.07 -19.82
C GLU A 225 -4.32 11.56 -20.06
N GLU A 226 -4.44 11.07 -21.29
CA GLU A 226 -4.44 9.63 -21.58
C GLU A 226 -3.31 9.24 -22.53
N GLU A 227 -2.83 7.99 -22.41
CA GLU A 227 -1.85 7.36 -23.32
C GLU A 227 -0.35 7.61 -23.09
N ILE A 228 0.12 7.15 -21.92
CA ILE A 228 1.39 6.38 -21.90
C ILE A 228 1.08 4.86 -21.88
N GLU A 229 -0.21 4.50 -21.87
CA GLU A 229 -0.72 3.13 -21.79
C GLU A 229 -1.08 2.50 -23.13
N GLU A 230 -1.17 3.28 -24.22
CA GLU A 230 -1.10 2.68 -25.54
C GLU A 230 0.28 2.01 -25.64
N GLU A 231 0.23 0.69 -25.47
CA GLU A 231 1.10 -0.31 -26.05
C GLU A 231 2.03 0.37 -27.04
N LEU A 232 3.33 0.43 -26.73
CA LEU A 232 4.35 1.08 -27.56
C LEU A 232 4.53 0.32 -28.89
N GLU A 233 3.45 0.18 -29.65
CA GLU A 233 3.36 -0.43 -30.95
C GLU A 233 3.88 0.60 -31.96
N GLY A 234 5.15 0.45 -32.32
CA GLY A 234 5.76 1.23 -33.39
C GLY A 234 7.11 1.82 -33.03
N GLU A 235 7.44 2.92 -33.72
CA GLU A 235 8.71 3.64 -33.59
C GLU A 235 8.60 4.72 -32.51
N VAL A 236 9.22 4.48 -31.35
CA VAL A 236 9.23 5.42 -30.22
C VAL A 236 10.55 6.18 -30.20
N ASP A 237 10.47 7.51 -30.11
CA ASP A 237 11.65 8.36 -29.97
C ASP A 237 12.10 8.44 -28.51
N TYR A 238 13.37 8.11 -28.27
CA TYR A 238 13.99 8.20 -26.94
C TYR A 238 14.92 9.41 -26.80
N GLU A 239 14.98 9.95 -25.59
CA GLU A 239 15.91 11.00 -25.18
C GLU A 239 16.98 10.46 -24.22
N LEU A 240 18.22 10.94 -24.37
CA LEU A 240 19.30 10.63 -23.45
C LEU A 240 19.17 11.51 -22.21
N ASN A 241 18.93 10.89 -21.05
CA ASN A 241 18.82 11.64 -19.80
C ASN A 241 20.18 11.73 -19.10
N ARG A 242 20.88 10.60 -18.98
CA ARG A 242 22.11 10.50 -18.17
C ARG A 242 23.09 9.46 -18.70
N GLU A 243 24.37 9.69 -18.41
CA GLU A 243 25.46 8.76 -18.65
C GLU A 243 26.06 8.31 -17.31
N TYR A 244 26.37 7.03 -17.21
CA TYR A 244 26.88 6.38 -16.01
C TYR A 244 28.16 5.62 -16.31
N THR A 245 29.13 5.69 -15.40
CA THR A 245 30.15 4.65 -15.28
C THR A 245 29.56 3.50 -14.47
N TYR A 246 29.99 2.27 -14.72
CA TYR A 246 29.40 1.11 -14.06
C TYR A 246 30.44 0.10 -13.60
N ARG A 247 30.05 -0.65 -12.55
CA ARG A 247 30.76 -1.83 -12.07
C ARG A 247 29.83 -3.02 -12.11
N LEU A 248 30.23 -4.06 -12.84
CA LEU A 248 29.50 -5.31 -12.94
C LEU A 248 29.95 -6.25 -11.80
N HIS A 249 29.04 -6.58 -10.92
CA HIS A 249 29.18 -7.64 -9.95
C HIS A 249 28.38 -8.85 -10.44
N LYS A 250 29.06 -9.96 -10.69
CA LYS A 250 28.38 -11.24 -10.93
C LYS A 250 28.00 -11.81 -9.57
N GLY A 251 26.70 -11.99 -9.33
CA GLY A 251 26.18 -12.59 -8.11
C GLY A 251 26.24 -14.11 -8.18
N GLU A 252 26.23 -14.77 -7.02
CA GLU A 252 26.23 -16.22 -6.89
C GLU A 252 24.82 -16.85 -7.10
N GLY A 253 23.88 -16.12 -7.73
CA GLY A 253 22.53 -16.62 -8.05
C GLY A 253 21.52 -16.60 -6.90
N GLU A 254 21.78 -15.89 -5.81
CA GLU A 254 20.87 -15.86 -4.64
C GLU A 254 19.70 -14.86 -4.77
N ASN A 255 19.65 -14.05 -5.84
CA ASN A 255 18.64 -13.01 -6.01
C ASN A 255 17.56 -13.44 -7.01
N PHE A 256 16.30 -13.19 -6.68
CA PHE A 256 15.15 -13.51 -7.53
C PHE A 256 14.29 -12.26 -7.77
N VAL A 257 13.71 -12.15 -8.96
CA VAL A 257 12.62 -11.21 -9.27
C VAL A 257 11.31 -11.99 -9.26
N PHE A 258 10.28 -11.38 -8.66
CA PHE A 258 8.92 -11.93 -8.64
C PHE A 258 8.01 -11.07 -9.52
N PHE A 259 7.16 -11.72 -10.31
CA PHE A 259 6.12 -11.10 -11.09
C PHE A 259 4.77 -11.55 -10.54
N TRP A 260 3.96 -10.58 -10.11
CA TRP A 260 2.62 -10.84 -9.62
C TRP A 260 1.66 -10.88 -10.80
N LYS A 261 0.99 -12.03 -10.98
CA LYS A 261 -0.18 -12.19 -11.83
C LYS A 261 -1.41 -12.38 -10.94
N ASP A 262 -2.61 -12.29 -11.52
CA ASP A 262 -3.86 -12.31 -10.74
C ASP A 262 -4.07 -13.61 -9.93
N ASN A 263 -3.57 -14.75 -10.42
CA ASN A 263 -3.78 -16.07 -9.80
C ASN A 263 -2.49 -16.79 -9.39
N GLU A 264 -1.32 -16.29 -9.78
CA GLU A 264 -0.03 -16.92 -9.51
C GLU A 264 1.08 -15.86 -9.39
N VAL A 265 2.16 -16.21 -8.70
CA VAL A 265 3.39 -15.41 -8.69
C VAL A 265 4.44 -16.20 -9.44
N THR A 266 5.02 -15.59 -10.48
CA THR A 266 6.16 -16.20 -11.18
C THR A 266 7.48 -15.64 -10.68
N TYR A 267 8.56 -16.43 -10.74
CA TYR A 267 9.90 -15.97 -10.38
C TYR A 267 10.93 -16.23 -11.48
N ASN A 268 11.93 -15.35 -11.54
CA ASN A 268 13.14 -15.49 -12.36
C ASN A 268 14.39 -15.15 -11.56
N GLU A 269 15.52 -15.74 -11.92
CA GLU A 269 16.82 -15.49 -11.28
C GLU A 269 17.48 -14.21 -11.79
N ILE A 270 18.01 -13.40 -10.86
CA ILE A 270 18.86 -12.26 -11.16
C ILE A 270 20.32 -12.67 -10.91
N LYS A 271 21.08 -12.80 -11.99
CA LYS A 271 22.49 -13.24 -11.92
C LYS A 271 23.44 -12.07 -11.70
N ASN A 272 23.13 -10.90 -12.24
CA ASN A 272 24.05 -9.78 -12.30
C ASN A 272 23.55 -8.59 -11.49
N LYS A 273 24.49 -7.91 -10.83
CA LYS A 273 24.26 -6.65 -10.11
C LYS A 273 25.17 -5.58 -10.69
N VAL A 274 24.57 -4.53 -11.25
CA VAL A 274 25.27 -3.43 -11.90
C VAL A 274 25.16 -2.19 -11.03
N VAL A 275 26.28 -1.76 -10.44
CA VAL A 275 26.33 -0.52 -9.66
C VAL A 275 26.77 0.61 -10.58
N MET A 276 25.92 1.62 -10.71
CA MET A 276 26.10 2.77 -11.59
C MET A 276 26.43 4.03 -10.81
N GLN A 277 27.43 4.76 -11.28
CA GLN A 277 27.81 6.08 -10.76
C GLN A 277 27.69 7.11 -11.87
N LYS A 278 27.10 8.26 -11.58
CA LYS A 278 26.93 9.33 -12.56
C LYS A 278 28.30 9.73 -13.11
N ALA A 279 28.44 9.71 -14.43
CA ALA A 279 29.68 10.12 -15.07
C ALA A 279 29.90 11.63 -14.79
N THR A 280 31.08 11.98 -14.28
CA THR A 280 31.52 13.38 -14.19
C THR A 280 31.72 13.92 -15.61
N LYS A 281 31.21 15.12 -15.88
CA LYS A 281 31.26 15.78 -17.20
C LYS A 281 32.71 16.16 -17.56
N ASP A 282 33.50 15.21 -18.02
CA ASP A 282 34.81 15.47 -18.65
C ASP A 282 34.83 15.09 -20.14
N SER A 283 33.67 14.95 -20.77
CA SER A 283 33.56 14.59 -22.19
C SER A 283 32.63 15.53 -22.93
N GLU A 284 32.97 15.77 -24.20
CA GLU A 284 32.39 16.73 -25.15
C GLU A 284 30.87 16.82 -25.14
N ALA A 285 30.38 17.97 -25.62
CA ALA A 285 28.96 18.32 -25.72
C ALA A 285 28.07 17.11 -26.08
N PRO A 286 26.89 16.97 -25.45
CA PRO A 286 26.03 15.81 -25.65
C PRO A 286 25.73 15.67 -27.14
N VAL A 287 26.30 14.66 -27.78
CA VAL A 287 25.98 14.34 -29.17
C VAL A 287 24.50 13.96 -29.16
N PRO A 288 23.61 14.71 -29.83
CA PRO A 288 22.20 14.39 -29.85
C PRO A 288 22.03 13.01 -30.48
N PHE A 289 21.69 12.03 -29.66
CA PHE A 289 21.53 10.64 -30.06
C PHE A 289 20.05 10.32 -30.08
N ARG A 290 19.49 10.18 -31.28
CA ARG A 290 18.12 9.69 -31.48
C ARG A 290 18.14 8.17 -31.50
N VAL A 291 17.46 7.54 -30.55
CA VAL A 291 17.22 6.09 -30.58
C VAL A 291 15.76 5.86 -30.92
N VAL A 292 15.55 5.06 -31.96
CA VAL A 292 14.24 4.54 -32.32
C VAL A 292 14.27 3.05 -32.00
N LEU A 293 13.37 2.60 -31.13
CA LEU A 293 13.16 1.19 -30.85
C LEU A 293 11.88 0.73 -31.52
N LYS A 294 11.92 -0.45 -32.13
CA LYS A 294 10.75 -1.17 -32.61
C LYS A 294 10.48 -2.28 -31.61
N HIS A 295 9.36 -2.19 -30.90
CA HIS A 295 8.87 -3.29 -30.09
C HIS A 295 8.43 -4.41 -31.03
N LEU A 296 9.19 -5.50 -31.06
CA LEU A 296 8.76 -6.71 -31.75
C LEU A 296 7.80 -7.47 -30.81
N PRO A 297 6.72 -8.06 -31.32
CA PRO A 297 5.88 -8.95 -30.53
C PRO A 297 6.75 -10.11 -29.98
N ALA A 298 6.34 -10.67 -28.84
CA ALA A 298 7.05 -11.75 -28.16
C ALA A 298 7.55 -12.79 -29.17
N LEU A 299 8.88 -13.00 -29.25
CA LEU A 299 9.45 -13.90 -30.23
C LEU A 299 8.93 -15.31 -29.95
N THR A 300 8.29 -15.92 -30.96
CA THR A 300 8.02 -17.35 -30.94
C THR A 300 9.32 -18.14 -30.77
N PRO A 301 9.30 -19.34 -30.16
CA PRO A 301 10.51 -20.14 -29.94
C PRO A 301 11.32 -20.39 -31.22
N ALA A 302 10.65 -20.45 -32.38
CA ALA A 302 11.28 -20.55 -33.69
C ALA A 302 12.05 -19.28 -34.10
N ALA A 303 11.52 -18.10 -33.77
CA ALA A 303 12.21 -16.83 -34.01
C ALA A 303 13.40 -16.64 -33.06
N GLN A 304 13.33 -17.15 -31.82
CA GLN A 304 14.45 -17.15 -30.88
C GLN A 304 15.62 -18.01 -31.40
N GLN A 305 15.32 -19.22 -31.89
CA GLN A 305 16.32 -20.09 -32.52
C GLN A 305 16.96 -19.46 -33.76
N GLN A 306 16.17 -18.71 -34.55
CA GLN A 306 16.70 -17.98 -35.71
C GLN A 306 17.56 -16.78 -35.30
N LEU A 307 17.23 -16.08 -34.20
CA LEU A 307 18.04 -15.00 -33.64
C LEU A 307 19.35 -15.53 -33.05
N GLU A 308 19.32 -16.66 -32.34
CA GLU A 308 20.52 -17.32 -31.82
C GLU A 308 21.41 -17.85 -32.94
N ALA A 309 20.84 -18.52 -33.95
CA ALA A 309 21.57 -18.92 -35.15
C ALA A 309 22.16 -17.71 -35.88
N ALA A 310 21.44 -16.59 -35.98
CA ALA A 310 21.95 -15.36 -36.57
C ALA A 310 23.08 -14.72 -35.72
N LYS A 311 23.01 -14.83 -34.39
CA LYS A 311 24.08 -14.38 -33.48
C LYS A 311 25.32 -15.26 -33.59
N GLU A 312 25.17 -16.58 -33.70
CA GLU A 312 26.30 -17.51 -33.90
C GLU A 312 26.98 -17.27 -35.27
N ILE A 313 26.20 -17.11 -36.34
CA ILE A 313 26.74 -16.80 -37.69
C ILE A 313 27.48 -15.45 -37.71
N LEU A 314 27.04 -14.47 -36.91
CA LEU A 314 27.73 -13.20 -36.74
C LEU A 314 29.01 -13.31 -35.88
N LEU A 315 29.05 -14.22 -34.91
CA LEU A 315 30.24 -14.50 -34.09
C LEU A 315 31.33 -15.25 -34.87
N ASP A 316 30.95 -16.11 -35.81
CA ASP A 316 31.89 -16.88 -36.64
C ASP A 316 32.59 -16.02 -37.70
N HIS A 317 31.96 -14.93 -38.16
CA HIS A 317 32.51 -14.08 -39.22
C HIS A 317 33.34 -12.89 -38.74
N GLU A 318 33.21 -12.45 -37.49
CA GLU A 318 34.05 -11.39 -36.93
C GLU A 318 34.38 -11.67 -35.46
N GLY A 319 35.59 -12.16 -35.21
CA GLY A 319 36.22 -12.19 -33.87
C GLY A 319 36.50 -10.80 -33.28
N LYS A 320 35.68 -9.80 -33.62
CA LYS A 320 35.62 -8.45 -33.08
C LYS A 320 34.16 -8.00 -33.11
N LEU A 321 33.64 -7.58 -31.96
CA LEU A 321 32.29 -7.02 -31.82
C LEU A 321 32.09 -5.82 -32.76
N SER A 322 31.45 -6.06 -33.90
CA SER A 322 31.07 -5.00 -34.83
C SER A 322 29.69 -4.46 -34.50
N SER A 323 29.70 -3.20 -34.10
CA SER A 323 28.54 -2.33 -34.07
C SER A 323 28.04 -2.08 -35.49
N SER A 324 26.98 -2.77 -35.92
CA SER A 324 25.90 -2.25 -36.77
C SER A 324 25.20 -3.40 -37.49
N VAL A 325 23.91 -3.58 -37.22
CA VAL A 325 23.01 -4.19 -38.20
C VAL A 325 21.72 -3.39 -38.17
N GLY A 326 21.62 -2.43 -39.08
CA GLY A 326 20.35 -2.02 -39.65
C GLY A 326 20.26 -2.70 -41.02
N LEU A 327 19.23 -3.52 -41.25
CA LEU A 327 18.83 -4.07 -42.55
C LEU A 327 17.33 -4.39 -42.41
N ARG A 328 16.46 -3.57 -43.01
CA ARG A 328 15.88 -3.66 -44.36
C ARG A 328 14.83 -4.77 -44.52
N LYS A 329 13.61 -4.25 -44.69
CA LYS A 329 12.32 -4.81 -45.14
C LYS A 329 11.57 -5.72 -44.19
#